data_AF-A0A3B3QRZ8-F1
#
_entry.id   AF-A0A3B3QRZ8-F1
#
_cell.length_a   1.000
_cell.length_b   1.000
_cell.length_c   1.000
_cell.angle_alpha   90.00
_cell.angle_beta   90.00
_cell.angle_gamma   90.00
#
_symmetry.space_group_name_H-M   'P 1'
#
loop_
_entity.id
_entity.type
_entity.pdbx_description
1 polymer ?
#
loop_
_entity_poly.entity_id
_entity_poly.type
_entity_poly.pdbx_seq_one_letter_code
_entity_poly.pdbx_strand_id
1 'polypeptide(L)'
;MKERHNLLVELRVSQSVISRLQQGYRATGRVTERHRSGRPLATSHTDDRFIVNSALRNRMMNATQFQAQLREERGTQVSRQTIRNCSHQCCLRARRFARVPDHTTRHRRHHLWASVLLSDESRFTLSRNDDVGDVKESAVRQPLFSPDEALVVVVLVLAGVSSQYRTALHFVNGTVTSPHYLNNIINPVIVPLHEQHRPNSIFMDDNAPPALSPHLNPIETLWDQLSRCVEACNSVPQNLNDLRAALQEEWDAMPQQTISQLVNSMRHRCQAVFDVQGHMTRY
;
A
#
# COMPACT_ATOMS: atom_id res chain seq x y z
N MET A 1 -44.58 -52.67 15.13
CA MET A 1 -44.01 -53.31 13.91
C MET A 1 -44.54 -52.72 12.60
N LYS A 2 -45.81 -52.29 12.52
CA LYS A 2 -46.42 -51.74 11.29
C LYS A 2 -45.83 -50.41 10.78
N GLU A 3 -45.45 -49.48 11.66
CA GLU A 3 -44.87 -48.18 11.25
C GLU A 3 -43.52 -48.30 10.51
N ARG A 4 -42.64 -49.20 10.95
CA ARG A 4 -41.33 -49.44 10.29
C ARG A 4 -41.50 -49.98 8.88
N HIS A 5 -42.55 -50.77 8.62
CA HIS A 5 -42.82 -51.33 7.30
C HIS A 5 -43.36 -50.27 6.33
N ASN A 6 -44.23 -49.36 6.81
CA ASN A 6 -44.76 -48.27 5.99
C ASN A 6 -43.65 -47.29 5.54
N LEU A 7 -42.72 -46.93 6.43
CA LEU A 7 -41.58 -46.05 6.08
C LEU A 7 -40.61 -46.67 5.05
N LEU A 8 -40.49 -48.00 5.02
CA LEU A 8 -39.63 -48.70 4.05
C LEU A 8 -40.19 -48.62 2.63
N VAL A 9 -41.51 -48.74 2.50
CA VAL A 9 -42.22 -48.68 1.22
C VAL A 9 -42.24 -47.24 0.68
N GLU A 10 -42.42 -46.27 1.56
CA GLU A 10 -42.53 -44.85 1.20
C GLU A 10 -41.17 -44.23 0.81
N LEU A 11 -40.09 -44.56 1.53
CA LEU A 11 -38.77 -43.94 1.32
C LEU A 11 -37.85 -44.74 0.39
N ARG A 12 -38.23 -45.96 -0.04
CA ARG A 12 -37.39 -46.87 -0.85
C ARG A 12 -35.98 -47.12 -0.27
N VAL A 13 -35.86 -47.11 1.05
CA VAL A 13 -34.59 -47.34 1.77
C VAL A 13 -34.60 -48.74 2.39
N SER A 14 -33.47 -49.43 2.45
CA SER A 14 -33.41 -50.78 3.04
C SER A 14 -33.53 -50.75 4.57
N GLN A 15 -34.10 -51.81 5.14
CA GLN A 15 -34.25 -51.98 6.60
C GLN A 15 -32.91 -51.90 7.34
N SER A 16 -31.81 -52.31 6.72
CA SER A 16 -30.48 -52.22 7.29
C SER A 16 -29.96 -50.78 7.40
N VAL A 17 -30.37 -49.88 6.50
CA VAL A 17 -30.03 -48.45 6.59
C VAL A 17 -30.85 -47.79 7.70
N ILE A 18 -32.16 -48.05 7.77
CA ILE A 18 -33.02 -47.50 8.84
C ILE A 18 -32.52 -47.95 10.22
N SER A 19 -32.17 -49.23 10.37
CA SER A 19 -31.61 -49.74 11.63
C SER A 19 -30.30 -49.06 12.01
N ARG A 20 -29.37 -48.89 11.05
CA ARG A 20 -28.09 -48.19 11.27
C ARG A 20 -28.28 -46.72 11.64
N LEU A 21 -29.18 -46.00 10.96
CA LEU A 21 -29.47 -44.60 11.26
C LEU A 21 -30.12 -44.45 12.63
N GLN A 22 -31.06 -45.34 12.98
CA GLN A 22 -31.71 -45.32 14.30
C GLN A 22 -30.72 -45.64 15.43
N GLN A 23 -29.81 -46.60 15.21
CA GLN A 23 -28.74 -46.90 16.17
C GLN A 23 -27.77 -45.72 16.33
N GLY A 24 -27.38 -45.09 15.23
CA GLY A 24 -26.57 -43.86 15.25
C GLY A 24 -27.27 -42.71 15.98
N TYR A 25 -28.54 -42.49 15.70
CA TYR A 25 -29.34 -41.44 16.36
C TYR A 25 -29.49 -41.68 17.87
N ARG A 26 -29.75 -42.92 18.30
CA ARG A 26 -29.81 -43.27 19.73
C ARG A 26 -28.49 -43.02 20.47
N ALA A 27 -27.35 -43.16 19.78
CA ALA A 27 -26.04 -42.98 20.38
C ALA A 27 -25.57 -41.51 20.42
N THR A 28 -25.86 -40.72 19.39
CA THR A 28 -25.30 -39.34 19.24
C THR A 28 -26.35 -38.23 19.13
N GLY A 29 -27.64 -38.55 19.09
CA GLY A 29 -28.74 -37.57 18.95
C GLY A 29 -28.78 -36.84 17.59
N ARG A 30 -27.96 -37.25 16.62
CA ARG A 30 -27.82 -36.63 15.29
C ARG A 30 -27.70 -37.69 14.20
N VAL A 31 -28.17 -37.38 12.99
CA VAL A 31 -28.18 -38.27 11.81
C VAL A 31 -27.16 -37.82 10.73
N THR A 32 -26.39 -36.76 10.99
CA THR A 32 -25.39 -36.23 10.04
C THR A 32 -24.25 -37.22 9.82
N GLU A 33 -23.76 -37.32 8.58
CA GLU A 33 -22.56 -38.11 8.27
C GLU A 33 -21.37 -37.68 9.13
N ARG A 34 -20.64 -38.65 9.68
CA ARG A 34 -19.39 -38.39 10.41
C ARG A 34 -18.29 -38.02 9.42
N HIS A 35 -17.38 -37.15 9.84
CA HIS A 35 -16.17 -36.88 9.10
C HIS A 35 -15.40 -38.19 8.87
N ARG A 36 -15.21 -38.56 7.60
CA ARG A 36 -14.46 -39.77 7.23
C ARG A 36 -12.97 -39.45 7.34
N SER A 37 -12.18 -40.36 7.89
CA SER A 37 -10.72 -40.25 7.84
C SER A 37 -10.28 -40.29 6.37
N GLY A 38 -9.82 -39.16 5.85
CA GLY A 38 -9.27 -39.06 4.50
C GLY A 38 -7.95 -39.81 4.36
N ARG A 39 -7.38 -39.76 3.16
CA ARG A 39 -6.02 -40.25 2.91
C ARG A 39 -5.03 -39.56 3.87
N PRO A 40 -4.10 -40.30 4.51
CA PRO A 40 -3.04 -39.71 5.32
C PRO A 40 -2.28 -38.63 4.54
N LEU A 41 -2.01 -37.50 5.20
CA LEU A 41 -1.24 -36.42 4.61
C LEU A 41 0.21 -36.87 4.36
N ALA A 42 0.81 -36.37 3.28
CA ALA A 42 2.21 -36.63 2.96
C ALA A 42 3.18 -35.81 3.81
N THR A 43 2.69 -34.75 4.46
CA THR A 43 3.45 -33.90 5.39
C THR A 43 2.95 -34.09 6.81
N SER A 44 3.86 -34.02 7.77
CA SER A 44 3.53 -33.90 9.19
C SER A 44 3.33 -32.44 9.58
N HIS A 45 2.65 -32.18 10.70
CA HIS A 45 2.48 -30.83 11.26
C HIS A 45 3.81 -30.09 11.47
N THR A 46 4.88 -30.83 11.76
CA THR A 46 6.21 -30.27 11.96
C THR A 46 6.88 -29.91 10.62
N ASP A 47 6.58 -30.64 9.55
CA ASP A 47 7.00 -30.29 8.19
C ASP A 47 6.27 -29.04 7.71
N ASP A 48 4.98 -28.93 7.98
CA ASP A 48 4.18 -27.76 7.62
C ASP A 48 4.70 -26.50 8.34
N ARG A 49 5.01 -26.60 9.64
CA ARG A 49 5.68 -25.51 10.39
C ARG A 49 7.03 -25.14 9.81
N PHE A 50 7.81 -26.12 9.37
CA PHE A 50 9.11 -25.86 8.74
C PHE A 50 8.93 -25.07 7.45
N ILE A 51 8.02 -25.51 6.58
CA ILE A 51 7.70 -24.82 5.32
C ILE A 51 7.30 -23.36 5.58
N VAL A 52 6.40 -23.12 6.54
CA VAL A 52 5.95 -21.77 6.89
C VAL A 52 7.10 -20.91 7.42
N ASN A 53 7.88 -21.41 8.38
CA ASN A 53 8.97 -20.64 8.96
C ASN A 53 10.07 -20.34 7.95
N SER A 54 10.43 -21.30 7.10
CA SER A 54 11.41 -21.11 6.04
C SER A 54 10.92 -20.09 5.01
N ALA A 55 9.62 -20.08 4.68
CA ALA A 55 9.02 -19.07 3.80
C ALA A 55 8.95 -17.68 4.41
N LEU A 56 8.73 -17.57 5.72
CA LEU A 56 8.75 -16.30 6.42
C LEU A 56 10.17 -15.74 6.55
N ARG A 57 11.18 -16.61 6.72
CA ARG A 57 12.61 -16.23 6.76
C ARG A 57 13.16 -15.83 5.40
N ASN A 58 12.78 -16.54 4.34
CA ASN A 58 13.20 -16.24 2.97
C ASN A 58 12.00 -16.17 2.03
N ARG A 59 11.47 -14.97 1.88
CA ARG A 59 10.29 -14.69 1.03
C ARG A 59 10.53 -14.91 -0.47
N MET A 60 11.77 -15.12 -0.90
CA MET A 60 12.15 -15.33 -2.31
C MET A 60 12.31 -16.81 -2.68
N MET A 61 12.27 -17.71 -1.70
CA MET A 61 12.51 -19.12 -1.92
C MET A 61 11.40 -19.75 -2.76
N ASN A 62 11.77 -20.53 -3.78
CA ASN A 62 10.81 -21.19 -4.67
C ASN A 62 10.45 -22.61 -4.20
N ALA A 63 9.36 -23.17 -4.73
CA ALA A 63 8.88 -24.50 -4.32
C ALA A 63 9.89 -25.64 -4.55
N THR A 64 10.82 -25.51 -5.50
CA THR A 64 11.88 -26.51 -5.74
C THR A 64 12.94 -26.42 -4.65
N GLN A 65 13.30 -25.21 -4.23
CA GLN A 65 14.23 -24.98 -3.12
C GLN A 65 13.64 -25.47 -1.79
N PHE A 66 12.36 -25.20 -1.52
CA PHE A 66 11.68 -25.76 -0.35
C PHE A 66 11.67 -27.29 -0.35
N GLN A 67 11.47 -27.91 -1.50
CA GLN A 67 11.49 -29.37 -1.63
C GLN A 67 12.88 -29.93 -1.31
N ALA A 68 13.93 -29.29 -1.80
CA ALA A 68 15.32 -29.68 -1.53
C ALA A 68 15.66 -29.52 -0.03
N GLN A 69 15.36 -28.36 0.57
CA GLN A 69 15.60 -28.14 2.00
C GLN A 69 14.82 -29.08 2.89
N LEU A 70 13.52 -29.31 2.62
CA LEU A 70 12.73 -30.24 3.42
C LEU A 70 13.28 -31.67 3.33
N ARG A 71 13.77 -32.07 2.14
CA ARG A 71 14.42 -33.36 1.96
C ARG A 71 15.75 -33.45 2.71
N GLU A 72 16.56 -32.40 2.66
CA GLU A 72 17.88 -32.36 3.31
C GLU A 72 17.77 -32.35 4.84
N GLU A 73 16.90 -31.49 5.38
CA GLU A 73 16.80 -31.30 6.83
C GLU A 73 15.91 -32.35 7.53
N ARG A 74 14.90 -32.87 6.83
CA ARG A 74 13.87 -33.73 7.44
C ARG A 74 13.68 -35.07 6.77
N GLY A 75 14.31 -35.30 5.61
CA GLY A 75 14.16 -36.54 4.85
C GLY A 75 12.80 -36.71 4.16
N THR A 76 11.87 -35.77 4.31
CA THR A 76 10.51 -35.89 3.78
C THR A 76 10.49 -35.61 2.28
N GLN A 77 10.14 -36.62 1.49
CA GLN A 77 9.98 -36.48 0.04
C GLN A 77 8.55 -36.09 -0.32
N VAL A 78 8.37 -34.84 -0.74
CA VAL A 78 7.08 -34.30 -1.17
C VAL A 78 7.17 -33.71 -2.56
N SER A 79 6.06 -33.61 -3.26
CA SER A 79 6.02 -32.93 -4.56
C SER A 79 6.01 -31.40 -4.37
N ARG A 80 6.46 -30.66 -5.40
CA ARG A 80 6.33 -29.18 -5.44
C ARG A 80 4.88 -28.72 -5.26
N GLN A 81 3.90 -29.51 -5.72
CA GLN A 81 2.49 -29.17 -5.56
C GLN A 81 2.02 -29.32 -4.12
N THR A 82 2.53 -30.32 -3.40
CA THR A 82 2.28 -30.51 -1.96
C THR A 82 2.73 -29.30 -1.15
N ILE A 83 3.91 -28.76 -1.46
CA ILE A 83 4.45 -27.55 -0.81
C ILE A 83 3.58 -26.32 -1.10
N ARG A 84 3.12 -26.16 -2.35
CA ARG A 84 2.20 -25.07 -2.70
C ARG A 84 0.87 -25.20 -1.95
N ASN A 85 0.29 -26.40 -1.91
CA ASN A 85 -0.96 -26.64 -1.19
C ASN A 85 -0.81 -26.34 0.30
N CYS A 86 0.28 -26.78 0.93
CA CYS A 86 0.62 -26.47 2.32
C CYS A 86 0.76 -24.94 2.54
N SER A 87 1.53 -24.26 1.70
CA SER A 87 1.64 -22.79 1.74
C SER A 87 0.28 -22.10 1.62
N HIS A 88 -0.58 -22.54 0.69
CA HIS A 88 -1.92 -21.98 0.51
C HIS A 88 -2.85 -22.23 1.70
N GLN A 89 -2.80 -23.42 2.31
CA GLN A 89 -3.53 -23.73 3.54
C GLN A 89 -3.11 -22.83 4.70
N CYS A 90 -1.82 -22.46 4.75
CA CYS A 90 -1.27 -21.49 5.70
C CYS A 90 -1.34 -20.03 5.21
N CYS A 91 -2.17 -19.73 4.20
CA CYS A 91 -2.40 -18.39 3.66
C CYS A 91 -1.17 -17.68 3.04
N LEU A 92 -0.10 -18.40 2.73
CA LEU A 92 1.06 -17.87 2.00
C LEU A 92 0.76 -17.84 0.49
N ARG A 93 0.92 -16.67 -0.12
CA ARG A 93 0.72 -16.47 -1.57
C ARG A 93 1.94 -15.80 -2.19
N ALA A 94 2.37 -16.31 -3.34
CA ALA A 94 3.42 -15.67 -4.13
C ALA A 94 2.91 -14.31 -4.65
N ARG A 95 3.75 -13.28 -4.53
CA ARG A 95 3.53 -11.96 -5.13
C ARG A 95 4.76 -11.60 -5.96
N ARG A 96 4.55 -10.91 -7.08
CA ARG A 96 5.64 -10.39 -7.92
C ARG A 96 6.11 -9.08 -7.30
N PHE A 97 7.41 -8.96 -7.05
CA PHE A 97 8.01 -7.73 -6.53
C PHE A 97 8.03 -6.65 -7.63
N ALA A 98 7.78 -5.39 -7.24
CA ALA A 98 7.98 -4.26 -8.15
C ALA A 98 9.49 -4.03 -8.37
N ARG A 99 9.85 -3.65 -9.59
CA ARG A 99 11.23 -3.31 -9.96
C ARG A 99 11.50 -1.86 -9.58
N VAL A 100 12.62 -1.61 -8.92
CA VAL A 100 13.07 -0.27 -8.49
C VAL A 100 14.57 -0.18 -8.77
N PRO A 101 15.13 1.02 -9.09
CA PRO A 101 16.54 1.17 -9.45
C PRO A 101 17.53 0.88 -8.31
N ASP A 102 18.75 0.46 -8.68
CA ASP A 102 19.84 0.19 -7.73
C ASP A 102 20.41 1.47 -7.10
N HIS A 103 20.47 1.52 -5.78
CA HIS A 103 21.04 2.66 -5.04
C HIS A 103 22.53 2.42 -4.70
N THR A 104 23.42 3.28 -5.20
CA THR A 104 24.88 3.22 -4.94
C THR A 104 25.28 3.77 -3.56
N THR A 105 26.45 3.32 -3.07
CA THR A 105 27.08 3.66 -1.77
C THR A 105 27.24 5.18 -1.49
N ARG A 106 27.18 6.04 -2.51
CA ARG A 106 27.32 7.49 -2.38
C ARG A 106 26.18 8.16 -1.61
N HIS A 107 25.01 7.54 -1.51
CA HIS A 107 23.82 8.08 -0.85
C HIS A 107 23.83 7.98 0.70
N ARG A 108 24.91 7.46 1.32
CA ARG A 108 24.98 7.14 2.77
C ARG A 108 25.25 8.31 3.73
N ARG A 109 25.08 9.58 3.33
CA ARG A 109 25.39 10.71 4.25
C ARG A 109 24.22 10.97 5.21
N HIS A 110 24.31 10.37 6.39
CA HIS A 110 23.25 10.25 7.41
C HIS A 110 22.85 11.54 8.16
N HIS A 111 23.58 12.65 8.00
CA HIS A 111 23.35 13.90 8.75
C HIS A 111 22.81 15.06 7.90
N LEU A 112 22.51 14.83 6.61
CA LEU A 112 22.18 15.92 5.69
C LEU A 112 20.69 16.26 5.64
N TRP A 113 19.78 15.34 6.00
CA TRP A 113 18.34 15.53 5.81
C TRP A 113 17.76 16.72 6.58
N ALA A 114 18.36 17.10 7.72
CA ALA A 114 17.93 18.27 8.47
C ALA A 114 18.10 19.59 7.68
N SER A 115 19.03 19.62 6.73
CA SER A 115 19.34 20.79 5.91
C SER A 115 18.86 20.66 4.46
N VAL A 116 18.06 19.63 4.15
CA VAL A 116 17.45 19.45 2.84
C VAL A 116 16.10 20.17 2.80
N LEU A 117 15.88 20.98 1.77
CA LEU A 117 14.57 21.45 1.35
C LEU A 117 14.06 20.48 0.27
N LEU A 118 13.08 19.67 0.64
CA LEU A 118 12.37 18.80 -0.28
C LEU A 118 11.27 19.63 -0.95
N SER A 119 11.13 19.50 -2.27
CA SER A 119 9.99 20.05 -3.01
C SER A 119 9.32 18.99 -3.85
N ASP A 120 8.03 19.20 -4.08
CA ASP A 120 7.23 18.35 -4.94
C ASP A 120 5.99 19.11 -5.45
N GLU A 121 5.39 18.62 -6.53
CA GLU A 121 4.12 19.10 -7.06
C GLU A 121 3.02 18.05 -6.98
N SER A 122 1.87 18.42 -6.41
CA SER A 122 0.66 17.60 -6.44
C SER A 122 -0.49 18.29 -7.17
N ARG A 123 -1.47 17.50 -7.61
CA ARG A 123 -2.67 17.98 -8.30
C ARG A 123 -3.91 17.68 -7.46
N PHE A 124 -4.66 18.73 -7.18
CA PHE A 124 -5.95 18.64 -6.51
C PHE A 124 -7.06 18.83 -7.54
N THR A 125 -8.01 17.90 -7.55
CA THR A 125 -9.23 17.98 -8.36
C THR A 125 -10.40 18.43 -7.49
N LEU A 126 -11.15 19.43 -7.95
CA LEU A 126 -12.47 19.76 -7.46
C LEU A 126 -13.50 19.14 -8.41
N SER A 127 -14.30 18.19 -7.93
CA SER A 127 -15.42 17.63 -8.67
C SER A 127 -16.74 18.02 -8.04
N ARG A 128 -17.66 18.55 -8.84
CA ARG A 128 -19.03 18.87 -8.40
C ARG A 128 -19.96 17.69 -8.69
N ASN A 129 -20.02 16.72 -7.77
CA ASN A 129 -21.13 15.77 -7.78
C ASN A 129 -22.32 16.39 -7.03
N ASP A 130 -23.54 16.07 -7.44
CA ASP A 130 -24.77 16.86 -7.29
C ASP A 130 -25.19 17.32 -5.88
N ASP A 131 -24.47 17.00 -4.79
CA ASP A 131 -24.74 17.57 -3.46
C ASP A 131 -23.50 17.75 -2.55
N VAL A 132 -22.30 17.32 -2.97
CA VAL A 132 -21.04 17.47 -2.20
C VAL A 132 -19.88 17.65 -3.18
N GLY A 133 -19.21 18.80 -3.11
CA GLY A 133 -17.91 18.99 -3.76
C GLY A 133 -16.86 18.07 -3.14
N ASP A 134 -16.38 17.10 -3.90
CA ASP A 134 -15.28 16.24 -3.47
C ASP A 134 -13.94 16.87 -3.91
N VAL A 135 -12.97 16.89 -2.99
CA VAL A 135 -11.58 17.29 -3.28
C VAL A 135 -10.70 16.07 -3.16
N LYS A 136 -10.06 15.67 -4.26
CA LYS A 136 -9.17 14.49 -4.27
C LYS A 136 -7.80 14.86 -4.81
N GLU A 137 -6.76 14.30 -4.20
CA GLU A 137 -5.46 14.20 -4.83
C GLU A 137 -5.56 13.29 -6.07
N SER A 138 -5.17 13.81 -7.23
CA SER A 138 -5.31 13.13 -8.50
C SER A 138 -4.00 12.48 -8.94
N ALA A 139 -3.93 11.15 -8.84
CA ALA A 139 -2.77 10.35 -9.26
C ALA A 139 -2.51 10.37 -10.78
N VAL A 140 -3.35 11.04 -11.58
CA VAL A 140 -3.24 11.06 -13.03
C VAL A 140 -2.29 12.18 -13.49
N ARG A 141 -1.12 11.78 -14.00
CA ARG A 141 -0.11 12.70 -14.58
C ARG A 141 -0.57 13.41 -15.87
N GLN A 142 -1.71 13.08 -16.45
CA GLN A 142 -2.33 13.79 -17.58
C GLN A 142 -3.63 14.50 -17.19
N PRO A 143 -3.93 15.69 -17.76
CA PRO A 143 -5.24 16.31 -17.59
C PRO A 143 -6.30 15.44 -18.28
N LEU A 144 -7.08 14.70 -17.49
CA LEU A 144 -8.27 14.04 -17.99
C LEU A 144 -9.37 15.11 -18.10
N PHE A 145 -9.55 15.65 -19.30
CA PHE A 145 -10.80 16.32 -19.63
C PHE A 145 -11.80 15.23 -20.04
N SER A 146 -12.70 14.84 -19.14
CA SER A 146 -13.87 14.04 -19.51
C SER A 146 -14.92 14.98 -20.11
N PRO A 147 -15.43 14.72 -21.33
CA PRO A 147 -16.38 15.62 -21.97
C PRO A 147 -17.79 15.66 -21.35
N ASP A 148 -18.14 14.76 -20.42
CA ASP A 148 -19.57 14.47 -20.19
C ASP A 148 -20.09 14.37 -18.73
N GLU A 149 -19.31 14.53 -17.67
CA GLU A 149 -19.86 14.52 -16.30
C GLU A 149 -19.09 15.48 -15.39
N ALA A 150 -19.81 16.47 -14.84
CA ALA A 150 -19.37 17.47 -13.84
C ALA A 150 -18.09 18.28 -14.17
N LEU A 151 -18.10 19.59 -13.91
CA LEU A 151 -16.90 20.43 -14.02
C LEU A 151 -15.80 19.93 -13.07
N VAL A 152 -14.87 19.10 -13.56
CA VAL A 152 -13.66 18.71 -12.84
C VAL A 152 -12.60 19.78 -13.09
N VAL A 153 -12.26 20.53 -12.06
CA VAL A 153 -11.22 21.56 -12.14
C VAL A 153 -9.97 21.07 -11.41
N VAL A 154 -8.80 21.19 -12.04
CA VAL A 154 -7.53 20.72 -11.48
C VAL A 154 -6.62 21.91 -11.16
N VAL A 155 -6.03 21.91 -9.98
CA VAL A 155 -4.98 22.88 -9.59
C VAL A 155 -3.69 22.13 -9.32
N LEU A 156 -2.59 22.60 -9.92
CA LEU A 156 -1.24 22.14 -9.56
C LEU A 156 -0.73 23.00 -8.41
N VAL A 157 -0.23 22.33 -7.38
CA VAL A 157 0.25 22.93 -6.14
C VAL A 157 1.68 22.49 -5.91
N LEU A 158 2.57 23.44 -5.67
CA LEU A 158 3.94 23.15 -5.25
C LEU A 158 4.12 23.51 -3.78
N ALA A 159 4.81 22.63 -3.05
CA ALA A 159 5.26 22.88 -1.69
C ALA A 159 6.72 22.54 -1.52
N GLY A 160 7.38 23.28 -0.62
CA GLY A 160 8.69 22.97 -0.09
C GLY A 160 8.63 22.70 1.40
N VAL A 161 9.29 21.64 1.87
CA VAL A 161 9.39 21.30 3.30
C VAL A 161 10.81 20.97 3.71
N SER A 162 11.16 21.42 4.91
CA SER A 162 12.40 21.12 5.60
C SER A 162 12.08 20.66 7.02
N SER A 163 13.09 20.12 7.72
CA SER A 163 12.94 19.74 9.12
C SER A 163 12.61 20.93 10.05
N GLN A 164 12.92 22.15 9.62
CA GLN A 164 12.81 23.38 10.41
C GLN A 164 11.67 24.30 9.99
N TYR A 165 11.31 24.28 8.70
CA TYR A 165 10.31 25.19 8.13
C TYR A 165 9.57 24.53 6.97
N ARG A 166 8.49 25.17 6.53
CA ARG A 166 7.75 24.88 5.30
C ARG A 166 7.57 26.17 4.51
N THR A 167 7.37 26.04 3.20
CA THR A 167 7.00 27.17 2.35
C THR A 167 5.49 27.37 2.36
N ALA A 168 5.00 28.53 1.92
CA ALA A 168 3.61 28.65 1.49
C ALA A 168 3.36 27.75 0.28
N LEU A 169 2.10 27.38 0.04
CA LEU A 169 1.72 26.65 -1.17
C LEU A 169 1.78 27.59 -2.37
N HIS A 170 2.44 27.14 -3.44
CA HIS A 170 2.50 27.89 -4.68
C HIS A 170 1.53 27.29 -5.69
N PHE A 171 0.42 28.00 -5.95
CA PHE A 171 -0.62 27.57 -6.88
C PHE A 171 -0.23 27.95 -8.31
N VAL A 172 -0.14 26.95 -9.18
CA VAL A 172 0.22 27.17 -10.57
C VAL A 172 -1.04 27.25 -11.44
N ASN A 173 -1.17 28.37 -12.15
CA ASN A 173 -2.30 28.61 -13.05
C ASN A 173 -1.95 28.14 -14.48
N GLY A 174 -2.75 27.22 -15.02
CA GLY A 174 -2.62 26.75 -16.40
C GLY A 174 -1.55 25.67 -16.59
N THR A 175 -1.12 25.48 -17.85
CA THR A 175 -0.18 24.40 -18.23
C THR A 175 1.25 24.76 -17.85
N VAL A 176 1.90 23.87 -17.10
CA VAL A 176 3.31 24.02 -16.74
C VAL A 176 4.22 23.62 -17.90
N THR A 177 4.88 24.61 -18.48
CA THR A 177 5.99 24.43 -19.42
C THR A 177 7.32 24.68 -18.71
N SER A 178 8.44 24.16 -19.22
CA SER A 178 9.75 24.35 -18.58
C SER A 178 10.13 25.83 -18.36
N PRO A 179 9.88 26.77 -19.29
CA PRO A 179 10.14 28.19 -19.04
C PRO A 179 9.21 28.79 -17.97
N HIS A 180 7.95 28.36 -17.93
CA HIS A 180 7.00 28.78 -16.89
C HIS A 180 7.47 28.31 -15.51
N TYR A 181 7.96 27.07 -15.41
CA TYR A 181 8.49 26.52 -14.16
C TYR A 181 9.70 27.32 -13.66
N LEU A 182 10.64 27.65 -14.55
CA LEU A 182 11.81 28.46 -14.18
C LEU A 182 11.41 29.87 -13.70
N ASN A 183 10.55 30.55 -14.45
CA ASN A 183 10.24 31.96 -14.22
C ASN A 183 9.24 32.20 -13.10
N ASN A 184 8.33 31.26 -12.87
CA ASN A 184 7.24 31.44 -11.90
C ASN A 184 7.42 30.59 -10.63
N ILE A 185 8.36 29.63 -10.62
CA ILE A 185 8.56 28.74 -9.45
C ILE A 185 10.01 28.80 -9.00
N ILE A 186 10.97 28.36 -9.82
CA ILE A 186 12.38 28.24 -9.39
C ILE A 186 12.95 29.60 -8.99
N ASN A 187 12.93 30.58 -9.89
CA ASN A 187 13.57 31.88 -9.67
C ASN A 187 12.88 32.73 -8.58
N PRO A 188 11.54 32.83 -8.50
CA PRO A 188 10.90 33.68 -7.50
C PRO A 188 10.69 33.00 -6.14
N VAL A 189 10.61 31.66 -6.09
CA VAL A 189 10.29 30.94 -4.84
C VAL A 189 11.51 30.16 -4.33
N ILE A 190 12.06 29.26 -5.14
CA ILE A 190 13.11 28.33 -4.68
C ILE A 190 14.46 29.04 -4.46
N VAL A 191 14.88 29.91 -5.39
CA VAL A 191 16.17 30.61 -5.31
C VAL A 191 16.27 31.50 -4.07
N PRO A 192 15.29 32.37 -3.75
CA PRO A 192 15.34 33.19 -2.54
C PRO A 192 15.34 32.36 -1.25
N LEU A 193 14.52 31.30 -1.21
CA LEU A 193 14.48 30.38 -0.07
C LEU A 193 15.80 29.66 0.13
N HIS A 194 16.42 29.21 -0.95
CA HIS A 194 17.74 28.59 -0.91
C HIS A 194 18.81 29.59 -0.45
N GLU A 195 18.76 30.84 -0.92
CA GLU A 195 19.67 31.91 -0.48
C GLU A 195 19.55 32.23 1.01
N GLN A 196 18.32 32.30 1.53
CA GLN A 196 18.05 32.59 2.94
C GLN A 196 18.62 31.53 3.90
N HIS A 197 18.70 30.27 3.48
CA HIS A 197 19.11 29.14 4.32
C HIS A 197 20.52 28.60 4.02
N ARG A 198 21.32 29.37 3.26
CA ARG A 198 22.75 29.10 3.08
C ARG A 198 23.52 29.25 4.41
N PRO A 199 24.63 28.53 4.59
CA PRO A 199 25.37 27.74 3.59
C PRO A 199 24.98 26.25 3.49
N ASN A 200 24.06 25.75 4.33
CA ASN A 200 23.82 24.30 4.47
C ASN A 200 22.57 23.78 3.75
N SER A 201 21.82 24.63 3.05
CA SER A 201 20.60 24.22 2.33
C SER A 201 20.92 23.38 1.09
N ILE A 202 20.35 22.17 1.01
CA ILE A 202 20.34 21.34 -0.19
C ILE A 202 18.92 21.35 -0.72
N PHE A 203 18.73 21.79 -1.97
CA PHE A 203 17.44 21.67 -2.65
C PHE A 203 17.32 20.31 -3.32
N MET A 204 16.21 19.61 -3.11
CA MET A 204 15.91 18.33 -3.72
C MET A 204 14.50 18.37 -4.30
N ASP A 205 14.42 18.12 -5.61
CA ASP A 205 13.20 18.10 -6.41
C ASP A 205 12.93 16.67 -6.92
N ASP A 206 11.66 16.26 -7.01
CA ASP A 206 11.23 14.89 -7.38
C ASP A 206 11.68 14.47 -8.80
N ASN A 207 12.13 15.43 -9.61
CA ASN A 207 12.66 15.18 -10.95
C ASN A 207 14.13 14.69 -11.00
N ALA A 208 14.78 14.45 -9.85
CA ALA A 208 16.11 13.84 -9.82
C ALA A 208 16.03 12.31 -9.87
N PRO A 209 16.66 11.62 -10.85
CA PRO A 209 16.70 10.15 -10.90
C PRO A 209 17.18 9.55 -9.56
N PRO A 210 16.50 8.50 -9.04
CA PRO A 210 15.63 7.57 -9.78
C PRO A 210 14.13 7.85 -9.60
N ALA A 211 13.49 8.30 -10.68
CA ALA A 211 12.07 8.67 -10.82
C ALA A 211 11.04 7.51 -10.71
N LEU A 212 11.31 6.49 -9.89
CA LEU A 212 10.46 5.30 -9.72
C LEU A 212 10.32 4.85 -8.26
N SER A 213 10.62 5.73 -7.30
CA SER A 213 10.57 5.40 -5.86
C SER A 213 9.66 6.37 -5.09
N PRO A 214 8.32 6.28 -5.22
CA PRO A 214 7.40 7.10 -4.43
C PRO A 214 7.66 6.96 -2.91
N HIS A 215 8.20 5.83 -2.46
CA HIS A 215 8.64 5.60 -1.07
C HIS A 215 9.72 6.58 -0.57
N LEU A 216 10.43 7.26 -1.48
CA LEU A 216 11.50 8.23 -1.20
C LEU A 216 11.06 9.68 -1.42
N ASN A 217 9.80 9.93 -1.80
CA ASN A 217 9.20 11.24 -1.75
C ASN A 217 8.30 11.32 -0.51
N PRO A 218 8.78 11.88 0.61
CA PRO A 218 7.96 11.95 1.81
C PRO A 218 6.81 12.95 1.66
N ILE A 219 6.88 13.90 0.73
CA ILE A 219 5.87 14.96 0.58
C ILE A 219 4.53 14.38 0.14
N GLU A 220 4.52 13.26 -0.59
CA GLU A 220 3.31 12.47 -0.90
C GLU A 220 2.47 12.18 0.36
N THR A 221 3.11 11.87 1.49
CA THR A 221 2.38 11.64 2.75
C THR A 221 1.69 12.90 3.27
N LEU A 222 2.29 14.07 3.00
CA LEU A 222 1.70 15.37 3.36
C LEU A 222 0.56 15.75 2.41
N TRP A 223 0.67 15.44 1.12
CA TRP A 223 -0.41 15.63 0.16
C TRP A 223 -1.64 14.79 0.50
N ASP A 224 -1.44 13.50 0.80
CA ASP A 224 -2.48 12.61 1.29
C ASP A 224 -3.16 13.14 2.57
N GLN A 225 -2.38 13.70 3.50
CA GLN A 225 -2.91 14.30 4.71
C GLN A 225 -3.72 15.57 4.38
N LEU A 226 -3.21 16.41 3.50
CA LEU A 226 -3.85 17.65 3.09
C LEU A 226 -5.19 17.39 2.38
N SER A 227 -5.25 16.42 1.47
CA SER A 227 -6.49 16.01 0.81
C SER A 227 -7.54 15.58 1.82
N ARG A 228 -7.18 14.73 2.77
CA ARG A 228 -8.11 14.24 3.81
C ARG A 228 -8.59 15.33 4.76
N CYS A 229 -7.72 16.28 5.10
CA CYS A 229 -8.10 17.44 5.90
C CYS A 229 -9.15 18.29 5.18
N VAL A 230 -8.90 18.63 3.91
CA VAL A 230 -9.85 19.43 3.11
C VAL A 230 -11.17 18.70 2.86
N GLU A 231 -11.15 17.38 2.66
CA GLU A 231 -12.37 16.55 2.58
C GLU A 231 -13.17 16.56 3.90
N ALA A 232 -12.50 16.62 5.05
CA ALA A 232 -13.12 16.63 6.36
C ALA A 232 -13.61 18.02 6.80
N CYS A 233 -13.22 19.09 6.09
CA CYS A 233 -13.65 20.45 6.40
C CYS A 233 -15.17 20.61 6.21
N ASN A 234 -15.82 21.25 7.19
CA ASN A 234 -17.27 21.49 7.17
C ASN A 234 -17.75 22.32 5.97
N SER A 235 -16.84 23.09 5.36
CA SER A 235 -17.13 23.95 4.21
C SER A 235 -16.50 23.34 2.95
N VAL A 236 -17.35 22.65 2.20
CA VAL A 236 -16.95 22.04 0.94
C VAL A 236 -16.60 23.11 -0.09
N PRO A 237 -15.37 23.11 -0.65
CA PRO A 237 -14.97 24.12 -1.64
C PRO A 237 -15.91 24.12 -2.84
N GLN A 238 -16.45 25.28 -3.21
CA GLN A 238 -17.40 25.38 -4.34
C GLN A 238 -16.73 25.87 -5.63
N ASN A 239 -15.57 26.51 -5.50
CA ASN A 239 -14.81 27.06 -6.60
C ASN A 239 -13.30 26.96 -6.36
N LEU A 240 -12.51 27.35 -7.35
CA LEU A 240 -11.05 27.29 -7.27
C LEU A 240 -10.44 28.14 -6.17
N ASN A 241 -11.01 29.31 -5.87
CA ASN A 241 -10.48 30.19 -4.83
C ASN A 241 -10.76 29.61 -3.45
N ASP A 242 -11.95 29.06 -3.24
CA ASP A 242 -12.29 28.34 -2.00
C ASP A 242 -11.34 27.15 -1.81
N LEU A 243 -11.06 26.39 -2.88
CA LEU A 243 -10.13 25.26 -2.82
C LEU A 243 -8.72 25.71 -2.45
N ARG A 244 -8.21 26.78 -3.08
CA ARG A 244 -6.89 27.34 -2.76
C ARG A 244 -6.81 27.81 -1.31
N ALA A 245 -7.87 28.48 -0.83
CA ALA A 245 -7.94 28.97 0.55
C ALA A 245 -7.95 27.79 1.55
N ALA A 246 -8.79 26.78 1.32
CA ALA A 246 -8.87 25.61 2.17
C ALA A 246 -7.54 24.83 2.21
N LEU A 247 -6.90 24.63 1.06
CA LEU A 247 -5.58 23.98 0.99
C LEU A 247 -4.52 24.77 1.75
N GLN A 248 -4.49 26.10 1.62
CA GLN A 248 -3.52 26.94 2.31
C GLN A 248 -3.77 26.95 3.83
N GLU A 249 -5.03 27.03 4.27
CA GLU A 249 -5.41 27.00 5.68
C GLU A 249 -5.00 25.69 6.35
N GLU A 250 -5.32 24.54 5.74
CA GLU A 250 -4.95 23.23 6.27
C GLU A 250 -3.43 22.99 6.24
N TRP A 251 -2.75 23.51 5.23
CA TRP A 251 -1.29 23.49 5.17
C TRP A 251 -0.66 24.32 6.30
N ASP A 252 -1.24 25.47 6.62
CA ASP A 252 -0.78 26.33 7.70
C ASP A 252 -1.14 25.78 9.09
N ALA A 253 -2.27 25.07 9.21
CA ALA A 253 -2.67 24.38 10.42
C ALA A 253 -1.79 23.16 10.74
N MET A 254 -1.15 22.56 9.71
CA MET A 254 -0.31 21.38 9.89
C MET A 254 0.86 21.67 10.85
N PRO A 255 1.07 20.89 11.92
CA PRO A 255 2.17 21.15 12.84
C PRO A 255 3.54 20.93 12.18
N GLN A 256 4.48 21.87 12.37
CA GLN A 256 5.87 21.71 11.90
C GLN A 256 6.55 20.45 12.46
N GLN A 257 6.10 19.96 13.64
CA GLN A 257 6.57 18.71 14.21
C GLN A 257 6.28 17.50 13.32
N THR A 258 5.09 17.45 12.69
CA THR A 258 4.71 16.37 11.76
C THR A 258 5.65 16.36 10.55
N ILE A 259 5.88 17.55 9.98
CA ILE A 259 6.80 17.75 8.85
C ILE A 259 8.23 17.34 9.24
N SER A 260 8.70 17.77 10.42
CA SER A 260 10.04 17.45 10.91
C SER A 260 10.24 15.95 11.12
N GLN A 261 9.28 15.26 11.73
CA GLN A 261 9.33 13.80 11.90
C GLN A 261 9.41 13.08 10.56
N LEU A 262 8.65 13.56 9.58
CA LEU A 262 8.60 12.99 8.24
C LEU A 262 9.92 13.21 7.48
N VAL A 263 10.47 14.42 7.47
CA VAL A 263 11.79 14.72 6.88
C VAL A 263 12.89 13.89 7.55
N ASN A 264 12.87 13.79 8.88
CA ASN A 264 13.84 12.97 9.64
C ASN A 264 13.68 11.46 9.37
N SER A 265 12.49 11.01 8.96
CA SER A 265 12.24 9.62 8.56
C SER A 265 12.97 9.22 7.27
N MET A 266 13.40 10.19 6.45
CA MET A 266 14.08 9.93 5.18
C MET A 266 15.31 9.03 5.33
N ARG A 267 16.05 9.17 6.43
CA ARG A 267 17.15 8.27 6.75
C ARG A 267 16.70 6.80 6.82
N HIS A 268 15.59 6.54 7.50
CA HIS A 268 15.04 5.20 7.65
C HIS A 268 14.40 4.69 6.36
N ARG A 269 13.76 5.56 5.58
CA ARG A 269 13.21 5.24 4.25
C ARG A 269 14.31 4.80 3.29
N CYS A 270 15.38 5.59 3.15
CA CYS A 270 16.54 5.24 2.32
C CYS A 270 17.22 3.95 2.80
N GLN A 271 17.38 3.75 4.11
CA GLN A 271 17.96 2.50 4.64
C GLN A 271 17.06 1.30 4.32
N ALA A 272 15.74 1.44 4.50
CA ALA A 272 14.81 0.37 4.17
C ALA A 272 14.88 -0.01 2.69
N VAL A 273 14.95 0.97 1.78
CA VAL A 273 15.12 0.72 0.34
C VAL A 273 16.45 0.03 0.06
N PHE A 274 17.52 0.42 0.74
CA PHE A 274 18.82 -0.23 0.61
C PHE A 274 18.81 -1.69 1.10
N ASP A 275 18.22 -1.95 2.26
CA ASP A 275 18.16 -3.29 2.85
C ASP A 275 17.40 -4.28 1.95
N VAL A 276 16.46 -3.77 1.17
CA VAL A 276 15.72 -4.54 0.17
C VAL A 276 16.26 -4.37 -1.25
N GLN A 277 17.49 -3.87 -1.42
CA GLN A 277 18.16 -3.74 -2.72
C GLN A 277 17.32 -3.00 -3.78
N GLY A 278 16.72 -1.87 -3.38
CA GLY A 278 15.85 -1.07 -4.21
C GLY A 278 14.37 -1.45 -4.10
N HIS A 279 14.00 -2.68 -3.75
CA HIS A 279 12.60 -3.13 -3.74
C HIS A 279 11.62 -2.27 -2.87
N MET A 280 10.31 -2.49 -3.05
CA MET A 280 9.27 -1.78 -2.28
C MET A 280 9.48 -1.90 -0.78
N THR A 281 9.28 -0.79 -0.09
CA THR A 281 9.33 -0.72 1.37
C THR A 281 7.92 -0.52 1.93
N ARG A 282 7.79 -0.49 3.25
CA ARG A 282 6.52 -0.22 3.95
C ARG A 282 6.09 1.25 3.92
N TYR A 283 6.97 2.13 3.43
CA TYR A 283 6.81 3.59 3.45
C TYR A 283 6.09 4.13 2.23
#